data_AF-A0A1I0Q928-F1
#
_entry.id   AF-A0A1I0Q928-F1
#
_cell.length_a   1.000
_cell.length_b   1.000
_cell.length_c   1.000
_cell.angle_alpha   90.00
_cell.angle_beta   90.00
_cell.angle_gamma   90.00
#
_symmetry.space_group_name_H-M   'P 1'
#
loop_
_entity.id
_entity.type
_entity.pdbx_description
1 polymer ?
#
loop_
_entity_poly.entity_id
_entity_poly.type
_entity_poly.pdbx_seq_one_letter_code
_entity_poly.pdbx_strand_id
1 'polypeptide(L)'
;MKKNVTRTACTVLAGTVLIGSAGCSLFDKSKDEVKEAAKAYCDAVISRDVDDIAELSEDGLKKNKENAEAAFDFSTGEIYTEAAAEFMSEVADTLTYEIDEESVKASAKDCKGSIDVIFTVADVDKILDEDYDDKDELIDSVSSADTIEIEITLEFVKEDEEWFVVDSVDVLEDVYDFLGRADDLAFLAIGAGTVDDDLMEQYGIVGASFLGCDTVDEDNNIAYSDTTPDYYICVSMTYLTTDGDPDFTGFYATAELNGEIVAEIYDEVYLAVYTDADGTVEAGNYTFTFYDPYGNAYWSGMIIVS
;
A
#
# COMPACT_ATOMS: atom_id res chain seq x y z
N MET A 1 10.30 27.28 -15.20
CA MET A 1 10.27 27.69 -13.78
C MET A 1 11.33 26.91 -13.02
N LYS A 2 11.93 27.51 -11.98
CA LYS A 2 13.02 26.91 -11.22
C LYS A 2 12.47 25.74 -10.38
N LYS A 3 12.93 24.52 -10.65
CA LYS A 3 12.72 23.36 -9.76
C LYS A 3 13.56 23.56 -8.51
N ASN A 4 12.91 23.71 -7.35
CA ASN A 4 13.59 23.62 -6.06
C ASN A 4 13.64 22.15 -5.70
N VAL A 5 14.82 21.55 -5.85
CA VAL A 5 15.13 20.21 -5.36
C VAL A 5 15.37 20.34 -3.86
N THR A 6 14.45 19.84 -3.04
CA THR A 6 14.65 19.73 -1.59
C THR A 6 15.61 18.58 -1.34
N ARG A 7 16.90 18.90 -1.20
CA ARG A 7 17.96 17.96 -0.75
C ARG A 7 18.21 18.17 0.73
N THR A 8 17.59 17.35 1.57
CA THR A 8 17.84 17.28 3.03
C THR A 8 17.24 15.95 3.51
N ALA A 9 17.88 15.00 4.20
CA ALA A 9 19.26 14.83 4.65
C ALA A 9 19.51 13.33 4.94
N CYS A 10 20.37 12.67 4.17
CA CYS A 10 21.01 11.44 4.61
C CYS A 10 22.08 11.81 5.65
N THR A 11 21.69 12.00 6.91
CA THR A 11 22.64 12.02 8.03
C THR A 11 22.67 10.64 8.65
N VAL A 12 23.57 9.83 8.11
CA VAL A 12 24.07 8.56 8.64
C VAL A 12 24.14 8.61 10.18
N LEU A 13 23.24 7.91 10.88
CA LEU A 13 23.35 7.55 12.30
C LEU A 13 24.28 6.34 12.47
N ALA A 14 25.42 6.33 11.78
CA ALA A 14 26.49 5.39 12.10
C ALA A 14 27.33 5.96 13.25
N GLY A 15 26.95 5.57 14.47
CA GLY A 15 27.89 5.35 15.54
C GLY A 15 28.01 6.45 16.59
N THR A 16 27.38 6.19 17.74
CA THR A 16 28.06 6.40 19.03
C THR A 16 27.57 5.40 20.07
N VAL A 17 28.04 4.15 19.96
CA VAL A 17 28.16 3.25 21.11
C VAL A 17 29.30 3.80 21.99
N LEU A 18 28.99 4.78 22.83
CA LEU A 18 29.88 5.22 23.91
C LEU A 18 29.47 4.51 25.20
N ILE A 19 29.90 3.24 25.31
CA ILE A 19 29.96 2.49 26.56
C ILE A 19 30.93 3.23 27.49
N GLY A 20 30.36 4.00 28.41
CA GLY A 20 31.05 4.71 29.48
C GLY A 20 30.54 4.21 30.84
N SER A 21 31.08 3.08 31.29
CA SER A 21 30.74 2.44 32.55
C SER A 21 30.96 3.32 33.79
N ALA A 22 30.02 3.19 34.73
CA ALA A 22 30.14 3.28 36.19
C ALA A 22 30.13 4.67 36.87
N GLY A 23 29.01 5.00 37.52
CA GLY A 23 28.96 6.00 38.58
C GLY A 23 27.57 6.49 39.02
N CYS A 24 26.84 5.67 39.77
CA CYS A 24 25.74 5.99 40.70
C CYS A 24 24.96 7.34 40.60
N SER A 25 23.67 7.25 40.23
CA SER A 25 22.52 7.57 41.12
C SER A 25 22.08 9.03 41.39
N LEU A 26 22.43 10.07 40.62
CA LEU A 26 21.92 11.43 40.92
C LEU A 26 21.23 12.21 39.80
N PHE A 27 21.27 11.73 38.56
CA PHE A 27 20.42 12.25 37.49
C PHE A 27 19.81 11.06 36.78
N ASP A 28 18.50 10.90 36.96
CA ASP A 28 17.71 9.90 36.25
C ASP A 28 17.64 10.33 34.78
N LYS A 29 18.64 9.92 34.01
CA LYS A 29 18.74 10.20 32.57
C LYS A 29 17.72 9.43 31.74
N SER A 30 16.93 8.55 32.37
CA SER A 30 15.93 7.73 31.68
C SER A 30 14.98 8.56 30.83
N LYS A 31 14.63 9.78 31.28
CA LYS A 31 13.77 10.68 30.50
C LYS A 31 14.44 11.15 29.21
N ASP A 32 15.73 11.53 29.29
CA ASP A 32 16.49 11.97 28.12
C ASP A 32 16.70 10.79 27.16
N GLU A 33 17.01 9.61 27.69
CA GLU A 33 17.15 8.37 26.90
C GLU A 33 15.85 7.98 26.19
N VAL A 34 14.69 8.06 26.86
CA VAL A 34 13.38 7.79 26.24
C VAL A 34 13.05 8.83 25.16
N LYS A 35 13.36 10.11 25.36
CA LYS A 35 13.20 11.14 24.31
C LYS A 35 14.04 10.83 23.08
N GLU A 36 15.30 10.44 23.28
CA GLU A 36 16.20 10.07 22.19
C GLU A 36 15.70 8.82 21.44
N ALA A 37 15.25 7.79 22.18
CA ALA A 37 14.68 6.58 21.60
C ALA A 37 13.40 6.85 20.82
N ALA A 38 12.48 7.64 21.37
CA ALA A 38 11.25 8.05 20.69
C ALA A 38 11.54 8.81 19.40
N LYS A 39 12.49 9.74 19.44
CA LYS A 39 12.90 10.46 18.24
C LYS A 39 13.46 9.53 17.16
N ALA A 40 14.36 8.62 17.53
CA ALA A 40 14.92 7.65 16.60
C ALA A 40 13.83 6.77 15.98
N TYR A 41 12.88 6.31 16.80
CA TYR A 41 11.76 5.51 16.34
C TYR A 41 10.86 6.28 15.39
N CYS A 42 10.44 7.50 15.74
CA CYS A 42 9.62 8.34 14.87
C CYS A 42 10.34 8.70 13.56
N ASP A 43 11.66 8.97 13.61
CA ASP A 43 12.48 9.19 12.40
C ASP A 43 12.46 7.94 11.49
N ALA A 44 12.52 6.73 12.05
CA ALA A 44 12.42 5.47 11.30
C ALA A 44 11.01 5.26 10.72
N VAL A 45 9.96 5.55 11.50
CA VAL A 45 8.55 5.48 11.06
C VAL A 45 8.29 6.39 9.86
N ILE A 46 8.69 7.66 9.91
CA ILE A 46 8.45 8.60 8.80
C ILE A 46 9.32 8.31 7.57
N SER A 47 10.49 7.72 7.77
CA SER A 47 11.38 7.32 6.66
C SER A 47 11.06 5.93 6.11
N ARG A 48 10.09 5.23 6.72
CA ARG A 48 9.66 3.87 6.35
C ARG A 48 10.81 2.86 6.41
N ASP A 49 11.79 3.09 7.28
CA ASP A 49 12.95 2.20 7.44
C ASP A 49 12.58 1.02 8.34
N VAL A 50 12.04 -0.05 7.74
CA VAL A 50 11.56 -1.23 8.47
C VAL A 50 12.67 -1.91 9.28
N ASP A 51 13.92 -1.84 8.81
CA ASP A 51 15.08 -2.35 9.57
C ASP A 51 15.25 -1.57 10.88
N ASP A 52 15.33 -0.24 10.79
CA ASP A 52 15.48 0.63 11.97
C ASP A 52 14.26 0.54 12.90
N ILE A 53 13.04 0.51 12.37
CA ILE A 53 11.83 0.32 13.20
C ILE A 53 11.92 -1.02 13.93
N ALA A 54 12.27 -2.11 13.24
CA ALA A 54 12.39 -3.44 13.86
C ALA A 54 13.49 -3.51 14.91
N GLU A 55 14.61 -2.82 14.72
CA GLU A 55 15.70 -2.72 15.71
C GLU A 55 15.27 -1.94 16.97
N LEU A 56 14.47 -0.88 16.79
CA LEU A 56 13.98 -0.02 17.88
C LEU A 56 12.69 -0.53 18.55
N SER A 57 12.13 -1.64 18.06
CA SER A 57 10.92 -2.27 18.58
C SER A 57 11.23 -3.48 19.46
N GLU A 58 10.34 -3.75 20.42
CA GLU A 58 10.24 -5.06 21.05
C GLU A 58 9.90 -6.11 19.98
N ASP A 59 10.29 -7.37 20.21
CA ASP A 59 10.31 -8.52 19.28
C ASP A 59 9.09 -8.76 18.35
N GLY A 60 7.96 -8.08 18.55
CA GLY A 60 6.76 -8.18 17.72
C GLY A 60 7.01 -7.86 16.25
N LEU A 61 7.60 -6.70 15.94
CA LEU A 61 7.85 -6.30 14.55
C LEU A 61 8.94 -7.16 13.88
N LYS A 62 9.97 -7.56 14.63
CA LYS A 62 11.06 -8.43 14.13
C LYS A 62 10.54 -9.74 13.53
N LYS A 63 9.42 -10.26 14.04
CA LYS A 63 8.78 -11.49 13.53
C LYS A 63 7.89 -11.26 12.32
N ASN A 64 7.41 -10.04 12.12
CA ASN A 64 6.50 -9.64 11.04
C ASN A 64 7.18 -8.71 10.02
N LYS A 65 8.52 -8.68 10.01
CA LYS A 65 9.31 -7.74 9.20
C LYS A 65 8.95 -7.80 7.72
N GLU A 66 8.85 -9.00 7.14
CA GLU A 66 8.51 -9.19 5.72
C GLU A 66 7.14 -8.59 5.37
N ASN A 67 6.16 -8.66 6.27
CA ASN A 67 4.84 -8.06 6.05
C ASN A 67 4.91 -6.53 6.12
N ALA A 68 5.71 -5.98 7.03
CA ALA A 68 5.92 -4.54 7.13
C ALA A 68 6.70 -3.97 5.93
N GLU A 69 7.71 -4.71 5.45
CA GLU A 69 8.43 -4.38 4.21
C GLU A 69 7.48 -4.33 3.02
N ALA A 70 6.60 -5.32 2.89
CA ALA A 70 5.61 -5.34 1.82
C ALA A 70 4.58 -4.20 1.95
N ALA A 71 4.14 -3.89 3.17
CA ALA A 71 3.17 -2.82 3.41
C ALA A 71 3.72 -1.41 3.11
N PHE A 72 5.04 -1.20 3.27
CA PHE A 72 5.70 0.08 2.96
C PHE A 72 6.39 0.12 1.60
N ASP A 73 6.24 -0.92 0.79
CA ASP A 73 6.72 -0.95 -0.59
C ASP A 73 5.71 -0.24 -1.51
N PHE A 74 5.84 1.08 -1.62
CA PHE A 74 5.07 1.89 -2.57
C PHE A 74 5.68 1.86 -3.98
N SER A 75 6.08 0.68 -4.45
CA SER A 75 6.54 0.49 -5.82
C SER A 75 5.44 -0.06 -6.72
N THR A 76 5.51 0.30 -8.00
CA THR A 76 4.64 -0.29 -9.03
C THR A 76 4.88 -1.79 -9.11
N GLY A 77 3.81 -2.59 -9.02
CA GLY A 77 3.93 -4.04 -9.00
C GLY A 77 2.62 -4.76 -8.74
N GLU A 78 2.67 -5.81 -7.93
CA GLU A 78 1.52 -6.68 -7.64
C GLU A 78 0.42 -5.96 -6.84
N ILE A 79 0.79 -4.97 -6.02
CA ILE A 79 -0.12 -4.26 -5.11
C ILE A 79 -0.59 -2.94 -5.71
N TYR A 80 0.35 -2.14 -6.24
CA TYR A 80 0.09 -0.77 -6.70
C TYR A 80 0.34 -0.60 -8.19
N THR A 81 -0.54 0.14 -8.88
CA THR A 81 -0.22 0.75 -10.17
C THR A 81 0.80 1.88 -10.00
N GLU A 82 1.32 2.44 -11.10
CA GLU A 82 2.19 3.62 -11.04
C GLU A 82 1.50 4.79 -10.32
N ALA A 83 0.24 5.07 -10.64
CA ALA A 83 -0.51 6.18 -10.05
C ALA A 83 -0.81 5.95 -8.56
N ALA A 84 -1.21 4.74 -8.17
CA ALA A 84 -1.47 4.40 -6.78
C ALA A 84 -0.17 4.44 -5.95
N ALA A 85 0.93 3.92 -6.50
CA ALA A 85 2.25 3.95 -5.87
C ALA A 85 2.72 5.39 -5.64
N GLU A 86 2.61 6.25 -6.65
CA GLU A 86 2.97 7.67 -6.57
C GLU A 86 2.09 8.41 -5.56
N PHE A 87 0.77 8.22 -5.60
CA PHE A 87 -0.17 8.83 -4.65
C PHE A 87 0.14 8.41 -3.21
N MET A 88 0.27 7.11 -2.94
CA MET A 88 0.59 6.61 -1.59
C MET A 88 1.93 7.10 -1.08
N SER A 89 2.94 7.16 -1.97
CA SER A 89 4.25 7.72 -1.63
C SER A 89 4.15 9.21 -1.27
N GLU A 90 3.42 10.01 -2.05
CA GLU A 90 3.25 11.44 -1.76
C GLU A 90 2.49 11.67 -0.46
N VAL A 91 1.42 10.89 -0.18
CA VAL A 91 0.70 10.95 1.11
C VAL A 91 1.64 10.62 2.26
N ALA A 92 2.37 9.50 2.16
CA ALA A 92 3.31 9.09 3.20
C ALA A 92 4.45 10.10 3.40
N ASP A 93 4.88 10.82 2.36
CA ASP A 93 5.89 11.87 2.45
C ASP A 93 5.39 13.15 3.13
N THR A 94 4.07 13.32 3.29
CA THR A 94 3.51 14.38 4.15
C THR A 94 3.60 14.07 5.64
N LEU A 95 3.90 12.82 6.00
CA LEU A 95 3.96 12.37 7.38
C LEU A 95 5.07 13.11 8.15
N THR A 96 4.68 13.78 9.22
CA THR A 96 5.57 14.46 10.16
C THR A 96 5.20 14.10 11.59
N TYR A 97 6.03 14.46 12.56
CA TYR A 97 5.73 14.22 13.97
C TYR A 97 6.20 15.36 14.88
N GLU A 98 5.52 15.51 16.01
CA GLU A 98 5.92 16.35 17.14
C GLU A 98 5.91 15.52 18.44
N ILE A 99 7.00 15.57 19.19
CA ILE A 99 7.12 14.88 20.48
C ILE A 99 6.78 15.86 21.60
N ASP A 100 5.81 15.54 22.45
CA ASP A 100 5.59 16.28 23.70
C ASP A 100 6.67 15.90 24.72
N GLU A 101 7.77 16.65 24.68
CA GLU A 101 8.91 16.49 25.58
C GLU A 101 8.57 16.58 27.07
N GLU A 102 7.44 17.21 27.44
CA GLU A 102 7.00 17.36 28.83
C GLU A 102 6.15 16.17 29.30
N SER A 103 5.56 15.40 28.38
CA SER A 103 4.78 14.18 28.68
C SER A 103 5.63 13.03 29.22
N VAL A 104 6.96 13.08 29.00
CA VAL A 104 7.86 11.94 29.24
C VAL A 104 7.81 11.42 30.67
N LYS A 105 7.54 10.13 30.78
CA LYS A 105 7.64 9.33 32.00
C LYS A 105 8.71 8.28 31.77
N ALA A 106 9.63 8.10 32.71
CA ALA A 106 10.65 7.08 32.60
C ALA A 106 11.13 6.67 33.99
N SER A 107 11.41 5.38 34.18
CA SER A 107 11.93 4.82 35.42
C SER A 107 12.94 3.73 35.10
N ALA A 108 14.24 4.01 35.27
CA ALA A 108 15.28 2.98 35.17
C ALA A 108 15.08 1.83 36.17
N LYS A 109 14.37 2.08 37.28
CA LYS A 109 14.08 1.05 38.28
C LYS A 109 13.02 0.08 37.79
N ASP A 110 12.00 0.58 37.11
CA ASP A 110 10.89 -0.22 36.62
C ASP A 110 11.09 -0.69 35.17
N CYS A 111 12.20 -0.26 34.53
CA CYS A 111 12.55 -0.50 33.14
C CYS A 111 11.43 -0.15 32.16
N LYS A 112 10.70 0.95 32.46
CA LYS A 112 9.56 1.41 31.67
C LYS A 112 9.61 2.91 31.43
N GLY A 113 9.14 3.32 30.27
CA GLY A 113 8.99 4.72 29.90
C GLY A 113 7.81 4.92 28.97
N SER A 114 7.36 6.16 28.85
CA SER A 114 6.41 6.55 27.82
C SER A 114 6.51 8.03 27.49
N ILE A 115 6.09 8.39 26.28
CA ILE A 115 6.07 9.76 25.77
C ILE A 115 4.96 9.89 24.73
N ASP A 116 4.26 11.02 24.75
CA ASP A 116 3.20 11.33 23.80
C ASP A 116 3.79 11.96 22.54
N VAL A 117 3.33 11.50 21.38
CA VAL A 117 3.75 11.93 20.04
C VAL A 117 2.50 12.22 19.22
N ILE A 118 2.53 13.32 18.48
CA ILE A 118 1.50 13.66 17.50
C ILE A 118 2.10 13.43 16.12
N PHE A 119 1.56 12.50 15.36
CA PHE A 119 1.84 12.36 13.93
C PHE A 119 0.86 13.23 13.14
N THR A 120 1.32 13.82 12.05
CA THR A 120 0.51 14.64 11.16
C THR A 120 0.71 14.20 9.73
N VAL A 121 -0.38 13.90 9.02
CA VAL A 121 -0.38 13.40 7.63
C VAL A 121 -1.53 14.05 6.86
N ALA A 122 -1.43 14.08 5.52
CA ALA A 122 -2.52 14.51 4.65
C ALA A 122 -3.80 13.71 4.92
N ASP A 123 -4.93 14.40 4.91
CA ASP A 123 -6.26 13.83 5.10
C ASP A 123 -6.73 13.15 3.80
N VAL A 124 -6.44 11.85 3.68
CA VAL A 124 -6.78 11.06 2.48
C VAL A 124 -8.29 11.02 2.25
N ASP A 125 -9.11 10.89 3.30
CA ASP A 125 -10.57 10.87 3.15
C ASP A 125 -11.05 12.18 2.51
N LYS A 126 -10.51 13.32 2.95
CA LYS A 126 -10.85 14.61 2.35
C LYS A 126 -10.30 14.76 0.92
N ILE A 127 -9.09 14.26 0.64
CA ILE A 127 -8.55 14.27 -0.72
C ILE A 127 -9.48 13.50 -1.65
N LEU A 128 -9.92 12.30 -1.27
CA LEU A 128 -10.75 11.42 -2.11
C LEU A 128 -12.22 11.87 -2.22
N ASP A 129 -12.69 12.75 -1.33
CA ASP A 129 -14.01 13.39 -1.41
C ASP A 129 -14.09 14.50 -2.49
N GLU A 130 -12.97 14.90 -3.10
CA GLU A 130 -12.91 15.91 -4.16
C GLU A 130 -12.94 15.29 -5.57
N ASP A 131 -13.47 16.04 -6.55
CA ASP A 131 -13.45 15.64 -7.96
C ASP A 131 -12.13 16.07 -8.62
N TYR A 132 -11.44 15.14 -9.29
CA TYR A 132 -10.22 15.40 -10.07
C TYR A 132 -10.41 15.05 -11.54
N ASP A 133 -9.87 15.87 -12.44
CA ASP A 133 -9.95 15.63 -13.89
C ASP A 133 -9.03 14.49 -14.34
N ASP A 134 -7.90 14.28 -13.64
CA ASP A 134 -6.92 13.24 -13.91
C ASP A 134 -6.07 12.88 -12.67
N LYS A 135 -5.21 11.86 -12.82
CA LYS A 135 -4.32 11.38 -11.75
C LYS A 135 -3.28 12.40 -11.31
N ASP A 136 -2.80 13.25 -12.22
CA ASP A 136 -1.76 14.23 -11.90
C ASP A 136 -2.35 15.32 -10.99
N GLU A 137 -3.60 15.73 -11.23
CA GLU A 137 -4.33 16.67 -10.37
C GLU A 137 -4.57 16.09 -8.97
N LEU A 138 -4.95 14.81 -8.87
CA LEU A 138 -5.10 14.10 -7.58
C LEU A 138 -3.78 14.06 -6.80
N ILE A 139 -2.68 13.68 -7.45
CA ILE A 139 -1.37 13.58 -6.81
C ILE A 139 -0.87 14.98 -6.36
N ASP A 140 -1.02 15.99 -7.22
CA ASP A 140 -0.64 17.38 -6.90
C ASP A 140 -1.43 17.93 -5.69
N SER A 141 -2.67 17.46 -5.48
CA SER A 141 -3.55 17.93 -4.40
C SER A 141 -3.02 17.57 -3.00
N VAL A 142 -2.32 16.43 -2.86
CA VAL A 142 -1.75 15.92 -1.60
C VAL A 142 -0.93 16.98 -0.88
N SER A 143 -0.08 17.69 -1.63
CA SER A 143 0.81 18.73 -1.08
C SER A 143 0.09 19.94 -0.48
N SER A 144 -1.19 20.12 -0.80
CA SER A 144 -2.04 21.22 -0.38
C SER A 144 -3.25 20.80 0.45
N ALA A 145 -3.38 19.51 0.72
CA ALA A 145 -4.46 18.94 1.48
C ALA A 145 -4.48 19.44 2.92
N ASP A 146 -5.66 19.38 3.54
CA ASP A 146 -5.73 19.48 4.99
C ASP A 146 -5.02 18.27 5.60
N THR A 147 -4.60 18.40 6.85
CA THR A 147 -3.91 17.33 7.59
C THR A 147 -4.74 16.87 8.77
N ILE A 148 -4.62 15.58 9.10
CA ILE A 148 -5.12 15.01 10.35
C ILE A 148 -3.98 14.84 11.36
N GLU A 149 -4.34 14.89 12.65
CA GLU A 149 -3.43 14.62 13.77
C GLU A 149 -3.75 13.26 14.38
N ILE A 150 -2.73 12.44 14.60
CA ILE A 150 -2.80 11.10 15.18
C ILE A 150 -2.02 11.14 16.50
N GLU A 151 -2.73 11.16 17.62
CA GLU A 151 -2.14 11.22 18.96
C GLU A 151 -1.81 9.80 19.47
N ILE A 152 -0.52 9.52 19.68
CA ILE A 152 -0.02 8.21 20.14
C ILE A 152 0.82 8.38 21.40
N THR A 153 0.55 7.58 22.43
CA THR A 153 1.48 7.40 23.55
C THR A 153 2.42 6.25 23.23
N LEU A 154 3.68 6.55 22.91
CA LEU A 154 4.70 5.53 22.76
C LEU A 154 5.08 4.98 24.13
N GLU A 155 4.93 3.67 24.33
CA GLU A 155 5.36 2.95 25.53
C GLU A 155 6.70 2.24 25.27
N PHE A 156 7.58 2.25 26.26
CA PHE A 156 8.94 1.71 26.14
C PHE A 156 9.25 0.71 27.24
N VAL A 157 10.04 -0.31 26.89
CA VAL A 157 10.74 -1.18 27.84
C VAL A 157 12.25 -1.02 27.73
N LYS A 158 12.96 -1.13 28.86
CA LYS A 158 14.43 -1.10 28.89
C LYS A 158 15.01 -2.50 28.96
N GLU A 159 15.78 -2.90 27.96
CA GLU A 159 16.52 -4.16 27.89
C GLU A 159 17.99 -3.91 27.56
N ASP A 160 18.92 -4.56 28.27
CA ASP A 160 20.36 -4.44 28.03
C ASP A 160 20.90 -2.99 27.88
N GLU A 161 20.34 -2.07 28.66
CA GLU A 161 20.62 -0.62 28.67
C GLU A 161 20.00 0.21 27.53
N GLU A 162 19.26 -0.42 26.61
CA GLU A 162 18.56 0.22 25.48
C GLU A 162 17.04 0.26 25.69
N TRP A 163 16.38 1.25 25.09
CA TRP A 163 14.93 1.45 25.18
C TRP A 163 14.27 1.03 23.88
N PHE A 164 13.27 0.16 23.96
CA PHE A 164 12.53 -0.37 22.81
C PHE A 164 11.07 0.02 22.92
N VAL A 165 10.46 0.39 21.79
CA VAL A 165 9.02 0.65 21.69
C VAL A 165 8.25 -0.67 21.79
N VAL A 166 7.19 -0.66 22.59
CA VAL A 166 6.25 -1.78 22.75
C VAL A 166 5.11 -1.61 21.77
N ASP A 167 4.54 -2.73 21.30
CA ASP A 167 3.37 -2.75 20.42
C ASP A 167 3.54 -1.90 19.14
N SER A 168 4.75 -1.90 18.57
CA SER A 168 5.08 -1.15 17.36
C SER A 168 4.21 -1.47 16.15
N VAL A 169 3.64 -2.68 16.07
CA VAL A 169 2.68 -3.03 15.02
C VAL A 169 1.43 -2.15 15.11
N ASP A 170 0.85 -2.04 16.31
CA ASP A 170 -0.33 -1.21 16.57
C ASP A 170 -0.03 0.27 16.28
N VAL A 171 1.17 0.76 16.64
CA VAL A 171 1.60 2.12 16.30
C VAL A 171 1.66 2.34 14.79
N LEU A 172 2.20 1.37 14.03
CA LEU A 172 2.26 1.48 12.57
C LEU A 172 0.88 1.41 11.93
N GLU A 173 -0.01 0.54 12.44
CA GLU A 173 -1.41 0.45 11.98
C GLU A 173 -2.12 1.79 12.18
N ASP A 174 -1.95 2.45 13.33
CA ASP A 174 -2.57 3.75 13.60
C ASP A 174 -1.97 4.88 12.72
N VAL A 175 -0.64 4.94 12.58
CA VAL A 175 0.04 5.99 11.79
C VAL A 175 -0.23 5.87 10.29
N TYR A 176 -0.32 4.63 9.80
CA TYR A 176 -0.53 4.30 8.40
C TYR A 176 -1.95 3.78 8.11
N ASP A 177 -2.95 4.14 8.92
CA ASP A 177 -4.35 3.72 8.72
C ASP A 177 -4.88 4.09 7.32
N PHE A 178 -4.34 5.16 6.73
CA PHE A 178 -4.64 5.55 5.35
C PHE A 178 -4.29 4.47 4.31
N LEU A 179 -3.40 3.52 4.61
CA LEU A 179 -3.15 2.36 3.74
C LEU A 179 -4.39 1.45 3.63
N GLY A 180 -5.26 1.45 4.63
CA GLY A 180 -6.55 0.77 4.60
C GLY A 180 -7.54 1.39 3.60
N ARG A 181 -7.25 2.60 3.08
CA ARG A 181 -8.01 3.26 2.01
C ARG A 181 -7.58 2.83 0.61
N ALA A 182 -6.68 1.84 0.48
CA ALA A 182 -6.31 1.29 -0.81
C ALA A 182 -7.53 0.80 -1.63
N ASP A 183 -8.59 0.35 -0.96
CA ASP A 183 -9.85 -0.03 -1.60
C ASP A 183 -10.59 1.17 -2.22
N ASP A 184 -10.53 2.35 -1.60
CA ASP A 184 -11.10 3.58 -2.16
C ASP A 184 -10.24 4.14 -3.30
N LEU A 185 -8.95 3.76 -3.34
CA LEU A 185 -8.05 3.97 -4.47
C LEU A 185 -8.22 2.91 -5.56
N ALA A 186 -9.27 2.09 -5.54
CA ALA A 186 -9.45 1.07 -6.57
C ALA A 186 -9.65 1.62 -7.99
N PHE A 187 -10.01 2.90 -8.15
CA PHE A 187 -9.95 3.60 -9.45
C PHE A 187 -8.51 3.84 -9.94
N LEU A 188 -7.53 3.78 -9.03
CA LEU A 188 -6.10 3.71 -9.30
C LEU A 188 -5.57 2.27 -9.27
N ALA A 189 -6.38 1.26 -8.91
CA ALA A 189 -5.94 -0.13 -8.91
C ALA A 189 -6.01 -0.75 -10.32
N ILE A 190 -5.19 -1.77 -10.50
CA ILE A 190 -4.75 -2.37 -11.77
C ILE A 190 -5.88 -2.57 -12.79
N GLY A 191 -5.69 -1.97 -13.98
CA GLY A 191 -6.48 -2.23 -15.19
C GLY A 191 -7.89 -1.65 -15.20
N ALA A 192 -8.10 -0.48 -14.58
CA ALA A 192 -9.29 0.35 -14.76
C ALA A 192 -9.40 0.86 -16.21
N GLY A 193 -9.75 -0.03 -17.14
CA GLY A 193 -10.59 0.40 -18.25
C GLY A 193 -11.86 0.95 -17.60
N THR A 194 -12.10 2.26 -17.75
CA THR A 194 -13.24 2.97 -17.16
C THR A 194 -14.50 2.12 -17.28
N VAL A 195 -14.95 1.55 -16.16
CA VAL A 195 -16.23 0.87 -16.08
C VAL A 195 -17.30 1.96 -15.99
N ASP A 196 -18.47 1.71 -16.57
CA ASP A 196 -19.62 2.62 -16.47
C ASP A 196 -19.94 2.95 -14.99
N ASP A 197 -20.11 4.24 -14.66
CA ASP A 197 -20.44 4.71 -13.30
C ASP A 197 -21.66 3.95 -12.72
N ASP A 198 -22.65 3.62 -13.57
CA ASP A 198 -23.83 2.86 -13.17
C ASP A 198 -23.46 1.46 -12.66
N LEU A 199 -22.42 0.83 -13.20
CA LEU A 199 -21.95 -0.50 -12.76
C LEU A 199 -21.16 -0.42 -11.47
N MET A 200 -20.38 0.63 -11.28
CA MET A 200 -19.70 0.87 -10.01
C MET A 200 -20.73 1.11 -8.89
N GLU A 201 -21.72 1.99 -9.10
CA GLU A 201 -22.74 2.28 -8.09
C GLU A 201 -23.63 1.06 -7.79
N GLN A 202 -24.02 0.31 -8.82
CA GLN A 202 -24.98 -0.79 -8.67
C GLN A 202 -24.34 -2.10 -8.23
N TYR A 203 -23.11 -2.39 -8.67
CA TYR A 203 -22.47 -3.70 -8.51
C TYR A 203 -21.08 -3.64 -7.87
N GLY A 204 -20.56 -2.45 -7.60
CA GLY A 204 -19.22 -2.26 -7.03
C GLY A 204 -18.09 -2.63 -8.00
N ILE A 205 -18.36 -2.78 -9.30
CA ILE A 205 -17.35 -3.16 -10.29
C ILE A 205 -16.50 -1.92 -10.62
N VAL A 206 -15.18 -2.02 -10.44
CA VAL A 206 -14.26 -0.87 -10.55
C VAL A 206 -13.21 -1.02 -11.65
N GLY A 207 -12.96 -2.23 -12.17
CA GLY A 207 -11.98 -2.43 -13.23
C GLY A 207 -11.73 -3.89 -13.54
N ALA A 208 -10.70 -4.20 -14.32
CA ALA A 208 -10.29 -5.58 -14.58
C ALA A 208 -8.77 -5.72 -14.52
N SER A 209 -8.28 -6.74 -13.80
CA SER A 209 -6.88 -7.04 -13.65
C SER A 209 -6.43 -8.16 -14.59
N PHE A 210 -5.28 -7.98 -15.24
CA PHE A 210 -4.63 -9.01 -16.04
C PHE A 210 -3.78 -9.91 -15.15
N LEU A 211 -4.05 -11.21 -15.18
CA LEU A 211 -3.35 -12.24 -14.41
C LEU A 211 -2.60 -13.18 -15.35
N GLY A 212 -1.41 -13.59 -14.96
CA GLY A 212 -0.58 -14.50 -15.75
C GLY A 212 0.12 -13.84 -16.94
N CYS A 213 0.36 -12.53 -16.88
CA CYS A 213 1.02 -11.74 -17.92
C CYS A 213 2.39 -11.21 -17.44
N ASP A 214 3.33 -11.04 -18.37
CA ASP A 214 4.68 -10.54 -18.08
C ASP A 214 4.72 -9.02 -18.03
N THR A 215 3.93 -8.34 -18.89
CA THR A 215 3.85 -6.88 -18.96
C THR A 215 2.44 -6.44 -19.32
N VAL A 216 2.05 -5.24 -18.88
CA VAL A 216 0.74 -4.64 -19.14
C VAL A 216 0.92 -3.20 -19.63
N ASP A 217 0.24 -2.85 -20.72
CA ASP A 217 0.02 -1.52 -21.27
C ASP A 217 -1.41 -1.11 -20.91
N GLU A 218 -1.52 -0.46 -19.75
CA GLU A 218 -2.79 -0.13 -19.11
C GLU A 218 -3.59 0.92 -19.92
N ASP A 219 -2.91 1.90 -20.53
CA ASP A 219 -3.53 2.94 -21.36
C ASP A 219 -4.35 2.37 -22.52
N ASN A 220 -3.98 1.18 -23.00
CA ASN A 220 -4.61 0.53 -24.14
C ASN A 220 -5.38 -0.76 -23.77
N ASN A 221 -5.42 -1.14 -22.48
CA ASN A 221 -5.91 -2.43 -22.00
C ASN A 221 -5.26 -3.62 -22.74
N ILE A 222 -3.93 -3.60 -22.90
CA ILE A 222 -3.18 -4.66 -23.58
C ILE A 222 -2.15 -5.26 -22.62
N ALA A 223 -2.19 -6.57 -22.40
CA ALA A 223 -1.13 -7.30 -21.71
C ALA A 223 -0.34 -8.20 -22.67
N TYR A 224 0.87 -8.58 -22.26
CA TYR A 224 1.75 -9.46 -23.01
C TYR A 224 2.16 -10.64 -22.13
N SER A 225 2.19 -11.84 -22.71
CA SER A 225 2.56 -13.07 -22.01
C SER A 225 3.37 -13.98 -22.95
N ASP A 226 4.45 -14.57 -22.45
CA ASP A 226 5.21 -15.58 -23.19
C ASP A 226 4.61 -16.98 -23.02
N THR A 227 4.64 -17.79 -24.07
CA THR A 227 4.24 -19.20 -24.02
C THR A 227 5.14 -20.03 -23.08
N THR A 228 4.75 -20.12 -21.81
CA THR A 228 5.42 -20.96 -20.82
C THR A 228 4.59 -22.21 -20.50
N PRO A 229 5.23 -23.38 -20.34
CA PRO A 229 4.54 -24.57 -19.84
C PRO A 229 3.92 -24.31 -18.48
N ASP A 230 2.68 -24.77 -18.28
CA ASP A 230 1.93 -24.73 -17.01
C ASP A 230 1.30 -23.37 -16.60
N TYR A 231 1.21 -22.39 -17.51
CA TYR A 231 0.60 -21.08 -17.22
C TYR A 231 -0.73 -20.86 -17.96
N TYR A 232 -1.75 -20.35 -17.26
CA TYR A 232 -2.97 -19.84 -17.87
C TYR A 232 -2.87 -18.31 -17.99
N ILE A 233 -3.55 -17.73 -18.97
CA ILE A 233 -3.80 -16.29 -19.02
C ILE A 233 -5.19 -16.02 -18.47
N CYS A 234 -5.37 -14.95 -17.72
CA CYS A 234 -6.64 -14.65 -17.07
C CYS A 234 -6.88 -13.15 -17.00
N VAL A 235 -8.16 -12.78 -17.03
CA VAL A 235 -8.62 -11.46 -16.62
C VAL A 235 -9.62 -11.65 -15.48
N SER A 236 -9.45 -10.89 -14.40
CA SER A 236 -10.39 -10.86 -13.27
C SER A 236 -10.98 -9.48 -13.12
N MET A 237 -12.29 -9.40 -12.96
CA MET A 237 -12.97 -8.17 -12.54
C MET A 237 -12.56 -7.83 -11.12
N THR A 238 -12.18 -6.58 -10.93
CA THR A 238 -11.96 -5.95 -9.64
C THR A 238 -13.28 -5.34 -9.20
N TYR A 239 -13.66 -5.59 -7.95
CA TYR A 239 -14.89 -5.07 -7.37
C TYR A 239 -14.72 -4.74 -5.89
N LEU A 240 -15.50 -3.80 -5.39
CA LEU A 240 -15.55 -3.38 -4.00
C LEU A 240 -16.74 -4.05 -3.29
N THR A 241 -16.51 -4.53 -2.07
CA THR A 241 -17.59 -5.04 -1.21
C THR A 241 -17.54 -4.36 0.14
N THR A 242 -18.56 -3.59 0.49
CA THR A 242 -18.67 -3.02 1.83
C THR A 242 -19.42 -3.96 2.80
N ASP A 243 -20.25 -4.87 2.30
CA ASP A 243 -21.00 -5.85 3.11
C ASP A 243 -21.52 -7.04 2.25
N GLY A 244 -20.83 -8.19 2.30
CA GLY A 244 -21.26 -9.47 1.70
C GLY A 244 -20.72 -9.75 0.29
N ASP A 245 -20.88 -11.01 -0.16
CA ASP A 245 -20.44 -11.43 -1.50
C ASP A 245 -21.35 -10.80 -2.58
N PRO A 246 -20.80 -10.09 -3.59
CA PRO A 246 -21.58 -9.49 -4.66
C PRO A 246 -22.32 -10.54 -5.49
N ASP A 247 -23.54 -10.20 -5.90
CA ASP A 247 -24.38 -11.06 -6.74
C ASP A 247 -24.10 -10.80 -8.23
N PHE A 248 -23.28 -11.66 -8.83
CA PHE A 248 -22.96 -11.61 -10.25
C PHE A 248 -23.96 -12.36 -11.14
N THR A 249 -25.16 -12.70 -10.64
CA THR A 249 -26.18 -13.38 -11.45
C THR A 249 -26.49 -12.60 -12.74
N GLY A 250 -26.26 -13.26 -13.88
CA GLY A 250 -26.48 -12.75 -15.22
C GLY A 250 -25.24 -12.14 -15.90
N PHE A 251 -24.17 -11.87 -15.15
CA PHE A 251 -22.90 -11.43 -15.74
C PHE A 251 -22.23 -12.59 -16.46
N TYR A 252 -21.50 -12.28 -17.53
CA TYR A 252 -20.70 -13.28 -18.22
C TYR A 252 -19.50 -12.64 -18.91
N ALA A 253 -18.51 -13.46 -19.25
CA ALA A 253 -17.31 -13.01 -19.96
C ALA A 253 -16.94 -14.00 -21.05
N THR A 254 -16.33 -13.49 -22.13
CA THR A 254 -15.81 -14.29 -23.23
C THR A 254 -14.35 -13.97 -23.48
N ALA A 255 -13.59 -14.97 -23.94
CA ALA A 255 -12.25 -14.82 -24.47
C ALA A 255 -12.25 -15.28 -25.92
N GLU A 256 -11.84 -14.41 -26.83
CA GLU A 256 -11.76 -14.69 -28.26
C GLU A 256 -10.31 -14.77 -28.73
N LEU A 257 -9.93 -15.88 -29.36
CA LEU A 257 -8.65 -16.01 -30.06
C LEU A 257 -8.89 -15.85 -31.55
N ASN A 258 -8.31 -14.81 -32.16
CA ASN A 258 -8.45 -14.55 -33.60
C ASN A 258 -9.91 -14.47 -34.09
N GLY A 259 -10.83 -14.02 -33.22
CA GLY A 259 -12.27 -13.88 -33.51
C GLY A 259 -13.11 -15.14 -33.30
N GLU A 260 -12.54 -16.20 -32.71
CA GLU A 260 -13.28 -17.39 -32.26
C GLU A 260 -13.32 -17.42 -30.73
N ILE A 261 -14.51 -17.61 -30.15
CA ILE A 261 -14.65 -17.76 -28.69
C ILE A 261 -13.99 -19.07 -28.25
N VAL A 262 -12.97 -18.95 -27.42
CA VAL A 262 -12.20 -20.08 -26.87
C VAL A 262 -12.50 -20.35 -25.40
N ALA A 263 -13.03 -19.37 -24.67
CA ALA A 263 -13.51 -19.54 -23.30
C ALA A 263 -14.71 -18.63 -23.03
N GLU A 264 -15.59 -19.09 -22.13
CA GLU A 264 -16.76 -18.35 -21.67
C GLU A 264 -17.06 -18.74 -20.22
N ILE A 265 -17.47 -17.79 -19.40
CA ILE A 265 -17.88 -18.02 -18.00
C ILE A 265 -19.11 -17.18 -17.67
N TYR A 266 -19.92 -17.65 -16.72
CA TYR A 266 -21.17 -17.01 -16.28
C TYR A 266 -21.20 -16.92 -14.77
N ASP A 267 -21.77 -15.83 -14.25
CA ASP A 267 -21.97 -15.57 -12.82
C ASP A 267 -20.65 -15.60 -12.00
N GLU A 268 -19.51 -15.38 -12.68
CA GLU A 268 -18.17 -15.37 -12.10
C GLU A 268 -17.41 -14.11 -12.57
N VAL A 269 -16.45 -13.69 -11.75
CA VAL A 269 -15.65 -12.47 -11.95
C VAL A 269 -14.32 -12.72 -12.64
N TYR A 270 -13.91 -13.96 -12.85
CA TYR A 270 -12.62 -14.27 -13.47
C TYR A 270 -12.82 -15.16 -14.68
N LEU A 271 -12.10 -14.87 -15.77
CA LEU A 271 -12.08 -15.71 -16.96
C LEU A 271 -10.64 -16.10 -17.26
N ALA A 272 -10.35 -17.40 -17.18
CA ALA A 272 -9.06 -17.97 -17.50
C ALA A 272 -9.11 -18.78 -18.81
N VAL A 273 -8.08 -18.62 -19.64
CA VAL A 273 -7.79 -19.50 -20.77
C VAL A 273 -6.66 -20.43 -20.35
N TYR A 274 -7.00 -21.70 -20.18
CA TYR A 274 -6.06 -22.74 -19.75
C TYR A 274 -5.26 -23.28 -20.93
N THR A 275 -4.11 -23.88 -20.60
CA THR A 275 -3.23 -24.55 -21.56
C THR A 275 -3.92 -25.74 -22.23
N ASP A 276 -3.45 -26.06 -23.43
CA ASP A 276 -3.83 -27.28 -24.10
C ASP A 276 -3.15 -28.53 -23.46
N ALA A 277 -3.39 -29.70 -24.04
CA ALA A 277 -2.80 -30.95 -23.55
C ALA A 277 -1.25 -30.98 -23.62
N ASP A 278 -0.65 -30.11 -24.43
CA ASP A 278 0.80 -29.98 -24.59
C ASP A 278 1.39 -28.97 -23.57
N GLY A 279 0.53 -28.34 -22.77
CA GLY A 279 0.91 -27.52 -21.61
C GLY A 279 1.15 -26.06 -21.94
N THR A 280 0.79 -25.58 -23.13
CA THR A 280 0.97 -24.18 -23.54
C THR A 280 -0.36 -23.52 -23.94
N VAL A 281 -0.47 -22.21 -23.74
CA VAL A 281 -1.52 -21.39 -24.35
C VAL A 281 -1.16 -21.13 -25.81
N GLU A 282 -2.13 -21.17 -26.72
CA GLU A 282 -1.88 -20.94 -28.15
C GLU A 282 -1.39 -19.50 -28.38
N ALA A 283 -0.32 -19.30 -29.15
CA ALA A 283 0.16 -17.95 -29.44
C ALA A 283 -0.87 -17.16 -30.27
N GLY A 284 -1.08 -15.90 -29.93
CA GLY A 284 -2.02 -15.03 -30.64
C GLY A 284 -2.59 -13.91 -29.78
N ASN A 285 -3.58 -13.22 -30.34
CA ASN A 285 -4.26 -12.12 -29.67
C ASN A 285 -5.56 -12.63 -29.07
N TYR A 286 -5.63 -12.64 -27.74
CA TYR A 286 -6.82 -12.97 -26.97
C TYR A 286 -7.55 -11.69 -26.61
N THR A 287 -8.79 -11.53 -27.07
CA THR A 287 -9.66 -10.44 -26.63
C THR A 287 -10.57 -10.94 -25.54
N PHE A 288 -10.48 -10.37 -24.35
CA PHE A 288 -11.39 -10.61 -23.24
C PHE A 288 -12.49 -9.55 -23.26
N THR A 289 -13.73 -9.96 -23.08
CA THR A 289 -14.88 -9.05 -23.01
C THR A 289 -15.79 -9.47 -21.87
N PHE A 290 -16.17 -8.51 -21.02
CA PHE A 290 -17.11 -8.73 -19.92
C PHE A 290 -18.43 -8.03 -20.21
N TYR A 291 -19.52 -8.70 -19.86
CA TYR A 291 -20.88 -8.31 -20.19
C TYR A 291 -21.76 -8.24 -18.96
N ASP A 292 -22.66 -7.26 -18.96
CA ASP A 292 -23.67 -7.07 -17.93
C ASP A 292 -24.84 -8.09 -18.09
N PRO A 293 -25.77 -8.17 -17.13
CA PRO A 293 -26.96 -9.04 -17.23
C PRO A 293 -27.90 -8.75 -18.41
N TYR A 294 -27.70 -7.63 -19.11
CA TYR A 294 -28.47 -7.23 -20.28
C TYR A 294 -27.74 -7.57 -21.60
N GLY A 295 -26.53 -8.10 -21.52
CA GLY A 295 -25.68 -8.46 -22.65
C GLY A 295 -24.91 -7.29 -23.26
N ASN A 296 -24.79 -6.15 -22.58
CA ASN A 296 -23.94 -5.06 -23.01
C ASN A 296 -22.51 -5.31 -22.55
N ALA A 297 -21.54 -5.18 -23.47
CA ALA A 297 -20.13 -5.19 -23.10
C ALA A 297 -19.82 -3.92 -22.32
N TYR A 298 -19.24 -4.07 -21.13
CA TYR A 298 -18.87 -2.94 -20.29
C TYR A 298 -17.35 -2.80 -20.10
N TRP A 299 -16.58 -3.86 -20.38
CA TRP A 299 -15.12 -3.80 -20.41
C TRP A 299 -14.58 -4.74 -21.48
N SER A 300 -13.47 -4.36 -22.12
CA SER A 300 -12.71 -5.22 -23.02
C SER A 300 -11.22 -4.90 -22.98
N GLY A 301 -10.40 -5.96 -23.05
CA GLY A 301 -8.94 -5.89 -23.06
C GLY A 301 -8.34 -7.02 -23.88
N MET A 302 -7.05 -6.92 -24.17
CA MET A 302 -6.32 -7.88 -25.01
C MET A 302 -5.12 -8.45 -24.28
N ILE A 303 -4.87 -9.75 -24.43
CA ILE A 303 -3.61 -10.39 -24.06
C ILE A 303 -2.93 -10.88 -25.34
N ILE A 304 -1.70 -10.42 -25.59
CA ILE A 304 -0.87 -10.83 -26.73
C ILE A 304 0.08 -11.93 -26.23
N VAL A 305 -0.10 -13.14 -26.73
CA VAL A 305 0.71 -14.30 -26.37
C VAL A 305 1.76 -14.57 -27.46
N SER A 306 3.05 -14.59 -27.10
CA SER A 306 4.19 -14.80 -28.02
C SER A 306 4.94 -16.13 -27.90
#